data_AF-A0A1Q2HU31-F1
#
_entry.id   AF-A0A1Q2HU31-F1
#
_cell.length_a   1.000
_cell.length_b   1.000
_cell.length_c   1.000
_cell.angle_alpha   90.00
_cell.angle_beta   90.00
_cell.angle_gamma   90.00
#
_symmetry.space_group_name_H-M   'P 1'
#
loop_
_entity.id
_entity.type
_entity.pdbx_description
1 polymer ?
#
loop_
_entity_poly.entity_id
_entity_poly.type
_entity_poly.pdbx_seq_one_letter_code
_entity_poly.pdbx_strand_id
1 'polypeptide(L)'
;MFIPVYISMPAADYPQFIASDEETRIDTLDERDYPSDDIDKRYIGTHELLVEILDADTAHAIVYGTHMLDDEMYHNSPEDVARLAEILNNIDHDQIEDSLSIFELTDIYTDAHSRGDAIITTL
;
A
#
# COMPACT_ATOMS: atom_id res chain seq x y z
N MET A 1 9.03 -5.82 15.94
CA MET A 1 7.88 -4.91 15.80
C MET A 1 8.02 -4.35 14.41
N PHE A 2 7.20 -4.88 13.52
CA PHE A 2 7.23 -4.69 12.08
C PHE A 2 6.49 -3.41 11.71
N ILE A 3 6.94 -2.73 10.65
CA ILE A 3 6.41 -1.44 10.18
C ILE A 3 6.15 -1.66 8.68
N PRO A 4 4.90 -1.55 8.21
CA PRO A 4 4.62 -1.66 6.79
C PRO A 4 5.34 -0.56 6.03
N VAL A 5 6.11 -0.96 5.02
CA VAL A 5 6.73 -0.07 4.04
C VAL A 5 5.97 -0.21 2.73
N TYR A 6 5.51 0.91 2.19
CA TYR A 6 4.78 1.00 0.93
C TYR A 6 5.73 1.44 -0.19
N ILE A 7 6.09 0.51 -1.07
CA ILE A 7 7.08 0.73 -2.13
C ILE A 7 6.34 0.95 -3.44
N SER A 8 6.49 2.15 -4.02
CA SER A 8 5.93 2.51 -5.33
C SER A 8 6.76 1.91 -6.46
N MET A 9 6.23 0.89 -7.13
CA MET A 9 6.90 0.17 -8.20
C MET A 9 6.35 0.56 -9.57
N PRO A 10 7.18 1.00 -10.53
CA PRO A 10 6.73 1.30 -11.88
C PRO A 10 6.00 0.13 -12.54
N ALA A 11 4.89 0.42 -13.24
CA ALA A 11 4.13 -0.60 -13.96
C ALA A 11 4.95 -1.41 -14.99
N ALA A 12 6.08 -0.87 -15.45
CA ALA A 12 6.99 -1.58 -16.35
C ALA A 12 7.76 -2.71 -15.66
N ASP A 13 8.11 -2.56 -14.38
CA ASP A 13 8.86 -3.54 -13.59
C ASP A 13 7.91 -4.57 -12.92
N TYR A 14 6.67 -4.14 -12.61
CA TYR A 14 5.70 -4.91 -11.84
C TYR A 14 5.39 -6.33 -12.35
N PRO A 15 5.11 -6.58 -13.65
CA PRO A 15 4.78 -7.92 -14.13
C PRO A 15 5.91 -8.94 -13.93
N GLN A 16 7.16 -8.50 -14.07
CA GLN A 16 8.32 -9.35 -13.85
C GLN A 16 8.52 -9.61 -12.36
N PHE A 17 8.34 -8.59 -11.52
CA PHE A 17 8.51 -8.69 -10.07
C PHE A 17 7.57 -9.74 -9.45
N ILE A 18 6.27 -9.66 -9.73
CA ILE A 18 5.28 -10.60 -9.16
C ILE A 18 5.45 -12.03 -9.68
N ALA A 19 6.08 -12.21 -10.86
CA ALA A 19 6.33 -13.52 -11.45
C ALA A 19 7.65 -14.16 -10.97
N SER A 20 8.50 -13.40 -10.27
CA SER A 20 9.78 -13.88 -9.75
C SER A 20 9.59 -14.77 -8.51
N ASP A 21 10.66 -15.40 -8.03
CA ASP A 21 10.65 -16.02 -6.69
C ASP A 21 10.91 -14.97 -5.59
N GLU A 22 10.70 -15.37 -4.33
CA GLU A 22 10.84 -14.52 -3.14
C GLU A 22 12.25 -13.91 -3.01
N GLU A 23 13.30 -14.73 -3.19
CA GLU A 23 14.70 -14.27 -3.09
C GLU A 23 14.98 -13.17 -4.12
N THR A 24 14.57 -13.39 -5.37
CA THR A 24 14.72 -12.40 -6.45
C THR A 24 13.91 -11.11 -6.19
N ARG A 25 12.73 -11.23 -5.57
CA ARG A 25 11.92 -10.06 -5.19
C ARG A 25 12.63 -9.23 -4.13
N ILE A 26 13.13 -9.86 -3.08
CA ILE A 26 13.86 -9.18 -2.00
C ILE A 26 15.09 -8.46 -2.57
N ASP A 27 15.90 -9.16 -3.37
CA ASP A 27 17.06 -8.56 -4.04
C ASP A 27 16.67 -7.36 -4.91
N THR A 28 15.55 -7.47 -5.65
CA THR A 28 15.06 -6.36 -6.50
C THR A 28 14.67 -5.14 -5.67
N LEU A 29 14.02 -5.33 -4.51
CA LEU A 29 13.64 -4.22 -3.63
C LEU A 29 14.86 -3.60 -2.94
N ASP A 30 15.86 -4.40 -2.58
CA ASP A 30 17.09 -3.92 -1.94
C ASP A 30 18.02 -3.19 -2.93
N GLU A 31 18.08 -3.62 -4.18
CA GLU A 31 18.95 -3.02 -5.21
C GLU A 31 18.37 -1.75 -5.85
N ARG A 32 17.03 -1.62 -5.89
CA ARG A 32 16.34 -0.53 -6.56
C ARG A 32 15.90 0.52 -5.55
N ASP A 33 16.28 1.77 -5.79
CA ASP A 33 15.86 2.93 -5.01
C ASP A 33 14.44 3.38 -5.44
N TYR A 34 13.45 2.53 -5.23
CA TYR A 34 12.05 2.86 -5.48
C TYR A 34 11.55 3.84 -4.40
N PRO A 35 10.67 4.80 -4.74
CA PRO A 35 10.01 5.63 -3.74
C PRO A 35 9.30 4.74 -2.72
N SER A 36 9.56 4.97 -1.45
CA SER A 36 8.94 4.23 -0.36
C SER A 36 8.60 5.16 0.78
N ASP A 37 7.47 4.87 1.42
CA ASP A 37 6.94 5.61 2.56
C ASP A 37 6.38 4.60 3.57
N ASP A 38 6.14 5.06 4.80
CA ASP A 38 5.53 4.27 5.86
C ASP A 38 4.53 5.13 6.65
N ILE A 39 3.67 4.46 7.44
CA ILE A 39 2.75 5.11 8.38
C ILE A 39 3.15 4.88 9.83
N ASP A 40 4.45 4.75 10.06
CA ASP A 40 5.05 4.33 11.32
C ASP A 40 4.37 3.04 11.86
N LYS A 41 4.23 2.97 13.17
CA LYS A 41 3.67 1.87 13.94
C LYS A 41 2.14 1.97 14.06
N ARG A 42 1.49 2.83 13.26
CA ARG A 42 0.06 3.13 13.39
C ARG A 42 -0.82 2.18 12.57
N TYR A 43 -0.24 1.34 11.72
CA TYR A 43 -0.96 0.47 10.77
C TYR A 43 -2.08 -0.39 11.38
N ILE A 44 -1.92 -0.91 12.60
CA ILE A 44 -2.99 -1.69 13.26
C ILE A 44 -4.21 -0.80 13.53
N GLY A 45 -3.99 0.35 14.18
CA GLY A 45 -5.07 1.29 14.48
C GLY A 45 -5.68 1.90 13.21
N THR A 46 -4.84 2.18 12.21
CA THR A 46 -5.30 2.66 10.90
C THR A 46 -6.17 1.62 10.20
N HIS A 47 -5.79 0.34 10.24
CA HIS A 47 -6.62 -0.75 9.71
C HIS A 47 -7.95 -0.84 10.44
N GLU A 48 -7.96 -0.83 11.78
CA GLU A 48 -9.20 -0.86 12.57
C GLU A 48 -10.12 0.32 12.24
N LEU A 49 -9.59 1.54 12.15
CA LEU A 49 -10.36 2.72 11.75
C LEU A 49 -10.92 2.59 10.32
N LEU A 50 -10.11 2.14 9.36
CA LEU A 50 -10.55 1.95 7.99
C LEU A 50 -11.64 0.87 7.89
N VAL A 51 -11.61 -0.18 8.71
CA VAL A 51 -12.67 -1.20 8.79
C VAL A 51 -14.00 -0.60 9.30
N GLU A 52 -13.95 0.43 10.15
CA GLU A 52 -15.16 1.11 10.63
C GLU A 52 -15.77 2.05 9.58
N ILE A 53 -14.93 2.63 8.71
CA ILE A 53 -15.32 3.60 7.69
C ILE A 53 -15.72 2.91 6.38
N LEU A 54 -15.03 1.83 6.04
CA LEU A 54 -15.16 1.06 4.80
C LEU A 54 -15.60 -0.38 5.12
N ASP A 55 -15.46 -1.29 4.16
CA ASP A 55 -15.52 -2.72 4.42
C ASP A 55 -14.14 -3.29 4.77
N ALA A 56 -14.14 -4.45 5.44
CA ALA A 56 -12.92 -5.08 5.92
C ALA A 56 -11.94 -5.48 4.81
N ASP A 57 -12.45 -5.87 3.63
CA ASP A 57 -11.61 -6.29 2.52
C ASP A 57 -10.91 -5.07 1.90
N THR A 58 -11.62 -3.96 1.74
CA THR A 58 -11.04 -2.69 1.26
C THR A 58 -10.02 -2.14 2.26
N ALA A 59 -10.33 -2.14 3.56
CA ALA A 59 -9.39 -1.70 4.59
C ALA A 59 -8.11 -2.54 4.61
N HIS A 60 -8.25 -3.87 4.49
CA HIS A 60 -7.13 -4.78 4.39
C HIS A 60 -6.30 -4.50 3.12
N ALA A 61 -6.96 -4.29 1.98
CA ALA A 61 -6.29 -4.00 0.72
C ALA A 61 -5.51 -2.68 0.74
N ILE A 62 -5.97 -1.68 1.49
CA ILE A 62 -5.28 -0.39 1.67
C ILE A 62 -4.03 -0.55 2.53
N VAL A 63 -4.16 -1.20 3.70
CA VAL A 63 -3.08 -1.23 4.70
C VAL A 63 -2.03 -2.29 4.40
N TYR A 64 -2.46 -3.46 3.93
CA TYR A 64 -1.58 -4.60 3.68
C TYR A 64 -1.41 -4.82 2.18
N GLY A 65 -2.50 -4.92 1.43
CA GLY A 65 -2.48 -5.13 -0.01
C GLY A 65 -3.59 -6.07 -0.46
N THR A 66 -3.97 -6.01 -1.73
CA THR A 66 -5.06 -6.84 -2.28
C THR A 66 -4.65 -8.33 -2.35
N HIS A 67 -3.38 -8.58 -2.60
CA HIS A 67 -2.86 -9.91 -2.90
C HIS A 67 -1.58 -10.16 -2.11
N MET A 68 -1.44 -11.38 -1.59
CA MET A 68 -0.24 -11.84 -0.91
C MET A 68 0.73 -12.45 -1.93
N LEU A 69 2.00 -12.04 -1.90
CA LEU A 69 3.08 -12.62 -2.70
C LEU A 69 3.76 -13.75 -1.92
N ASP A 70 4.23 -13.43 -0.72
CA ASP A 70 5.02 -14.30 0.16
C ASP A 70 4.64 -14.04 1.63
N ASP A 71 5.30 -14.73 2.57
CA ASP A 71 5.14 -14.43 4.00
C ASP A 71 5.56 -12.96 4.23
N GLU A 72 4.61 -12.14 4.66
CA GLU A 72 4.81 -10.70 4.99
C GLU A 72 5.00 -9.75 3.79
N MET A 73 4.86 -10.23 2.55
CA MET A 73 4.88 -9.39 1.35
C MET A 73 3.53 -9.43 0.60
N TYR A 74 3.01 -8.25 0.31
CA TYR A 74 1.72 -8.04 -0.36
C TYR A 74 1.86 -7.06 -1.51
N HIS A 75 0.86 -7.01 -2.37
CA HIS A 75 0.85 -6.08 -3.49
C HIS A 75 -0.56 -5.60 -3.88
N ASN A 76 -0.57 -4.41 -4.47
CA ASN A 76 -1.67 -3.85 -5.24
C ASN A 76 -1.17 -3.58 -6.67
N SER A 77 -1.89 -4.08 -7.66
CA SER A 77 -1.59 -3.74 -9.06
C SER A 77 -1.82 -2.25 -9.34
N PRO A 78 -1.33 -1.67 -10.45
CA PRO A 78 -1.64 -0.29 -10.80
C PRO A 78 -3.15 0.00 -10.89
N GLU A 79 -3.94 -1.01 -11.27
CA GLU A 79 -5.41 -0.93 -11.33
C GLU A 79 -6.03 -0.91 -9.91
N ASP A 80 -5.50 -1.73 -9.00
CA ASP A 80 -5.88 -1.68 -7.58
C ASP A 80 -5.52 -0.34 -6.96
N VAL A 81 -4.30 0.15 -7.19
CA VAL A 81 -3.82 1.43 -6.66
C VAL A 81 -4.74 2.56 -7.14
N ALA A 82 -5.11 2.59 -8.42
CA ALA A 82 -6.05 3.59 -8.94
C ALA A 82 -7.41 3.54 -8.22
N ARG A 83 -7.98 2.34 -8.05
CA ARG A 83 -9.26 2.15 -7.35
C ARG A 83 -9.17 2.55 -5.88
N LEU A 84 -8.11 2.13 -5.19
CA LEU A 84 -7.92 2.40 -3.76
C LEU A 84 -7.62 3.87 -3.50
N ALA A 85 -6.86 4.53 -4.39
CA ALA A 85 -6.63 5.97 -4.34
C ALA A 85 -7.95 6.74 -4.47
N GLU A 86 -8.84 6.34 -5.40
CA GLU A 86 -10.17 6.96 -5.52
C GLU A 86 -11.01 6.77 -4.24
N ILE A 87 -10.96 5.59 -3.62
CA ILE A 87 -11.67 5.34 -2.35
C ILE A 87 -11.13 6.24 -1.24
N LEU A 88 -9.80 6.27 -1.06
CA LEU A 88 -9.12 7.07 -0.03
C LEU A 88 -9.44 8.57 -0.18
N ASN A 89 -9.37 9.11 -1.41
CA ASN A 89 -9.69 10.51 -1.69
C ASN A 89 -11.16 10.89 -1.44
N ASN A 90 -12.07 9.90 -1.33
CA ASN A 90 -13.47 10.13 -1.02
C ASN A 90 -13.79 10.03 0.49
N ILE A 91 -12.80 9.70 1.34
CA ILE A 91 -12.96 9.68 2.79
C ILE A 91 -13.03 11.12 3.31
N ASP A 92 -14.04 11.42 4.13
CA ASP A 92 -14.13 12.71 4.82
C ASP A 92 -13.25 12.70 6.09
N HIS A 93 -11.99 13.11 5.93
CA HIS A 93 -10.99 13.11 7.00
C HIS A 93 -11.35 14.01 8.19
N ASP A 94 -12.19 15.05 7.99
CA ASP A 94 -12.60 15.98 9.04
C ASP A 94 -13.54 15.33 10.08
N GLN A 95 -14.14 14.19 9.73
CA GLN A 95 -15.06 13.43 10.59
C GLN A 95 -14.33 12.35 11.42
N ILE A 96 -13.05 12.11 11.18
CA ILE A 96 -12.29 10.99 11.75
C ILE A 96 -11.26 11.52 12.75
N GLU A 97 -11.44 11.14 14.02
CA GLU A 97 -10.43 11.37 15.06
C GLU A 97 -9.18 10.52 14.74
N ASP A 98 -7.98 11.10 14.89
CA ASP A 98 -6.70 10.45 14.61
C ASP A 98 -6.49 9.98 13.14
N SER A 99 -7.03 10.73 12.18
CA SER A 99 -6.97 10.43 10.74
C SER A 99 -5.60 10.60 10.05
N LEU A 100 -4.54 10.95 10.80
CA LEU A 100 -3.22 11.29 10.24
C LEU A 100 -2.68 10.20 9.31
N SER A 101 -2.71 8.93 9.71
CA SER A 101 -2.19 7.85 8.87
C SER A 101 -3.11 7.49 7.71
N ILE A 102 -4.41 7.79 7.80
CA ILE A 102 -5.29 7.69 6.63
C ILE A 102 -4.96 8.80 5.63
N PHE A 103 -4.60 10.00 6.10
CA PHE A 103 -4.10 11.07 5.24
C PHE A 103 -2.77 10.70 4.58
N GLU A 104 -1.81 10.16 5.34
CA GLU A 104 -0.53 9.64 4.81
C GLU A 104 -0.76 8.55 3.74
N LEU A 105 -1.64 7.57 4.00
CA LEU A 105 -2.02 6.56 3.00
C LEU A 105 -2.67 7.19 1.77
N THR A 106 -3.49 8.22 1.95
CA THR A 106 -4.13 8.92 0.83
C THR A 106 -3.09 9.57 -0.07
N ASP A 107 -2.08 10.22 0.52
CA ASP A 107 -0.96 10.80 -0.23
C ASP A 107 -0.16 9.71 -0.95
N ILE A 108 0.23 8.63 -0.26
CA ILE A 108 0.97 7.49 -0.84
C ILE A 108 0.24 6.93 -2.08
N TYR A 109 -1.04 6.60 -1.92
CA TYR A 109 -1.84 6.01 -3.00
C TYR A 109 -2.11 7.01 -4.13
N THR A 110 -2.33 8.28 -3.83
CA THR A 110 -2.54 9.33 -4.84
C THR A 110 -1.29 9.53 -5.67
N ASP A 111 -0.13 9.60 -5.02
CA ASP A 111 1.16 9.78 -5.67
C ASP A 111 1.52 8.57 -6.54
N ALA A 112 1.37 7.34 -6.02
CA ALA A 112 1.58 6.12 -6.80
C ALA A 112 0.61 6.05 -8.00
N HIS A 113 -0.67 6.35 -7.78
CA HIS A 113 -1.66 6.42 -8.86
C HIS A 113 -1.28 7.43 -9.94
N SER A 114 -0.80 8.62 -9.56
CA SER A 114 -0.40 9.67 -10.51
C SER A 114 0.75 9.24 -11.43
N ARG A 115 1.63 8.36 -10.95
CA ARG A 115 2.74 7.76 -11.71
C ARG A 115 2.31 6.52 -12.50
N GLY A 116 1.15 5.94 -12.17
CA GLY A 116 0.71 4.66 -12.71
C GLY A 116 1.46 3.48 -12.10
N ASP A 117 1.91 3.61 -10.86
CA ASP A 117 2.71 2.62 -10.16
C ASP A 117 1.81 1.56 -9.48
N ALA A 118 2.39 0.38 -9.28
CA ALA A 118 1.93 -0.60 -8.30
C ALA A 118 2.45 -0.22 -6.90
N ILE A 119 1.84 -0.78 -5.86
CA ILE A 119 2.38 -0.69 -4.50
C ILE A 119 2.73 -2.11 -4.03
N ILE A 120 3.96 -2.28 -3.57
CA ILE A 120 4.41 -3.46 -2.84
C ILE A 120 4.49 -3.11 -1.37
N THR A 121 3.84 -3.89 -0.52
CA THR A 121 3.87 -3.70 0.93
C THR A 121 4.69 -4.81 1.56
N THR A 122 5.69 -4.44 2.35
CA THR A 122 6.48 -5.37 3.17
C THR A 122 6.25 -5.08 4.64
N LEU A 123 5.99 -6.10 5.47
CA LEU A 123 5.76 -5.93 6.92
C LEU A 123 7.04 -6.10 7.73
#